data_AF-A0A7C4NK39-F1
#
_entry.id   AF-A0A7C4NK39-F1
#
_cell.length_a   1.000
_cell.length_b   1.000
_cell.length_c   1.000
_cell.angle_alpha   90.00
_cell.angle_beta   90.00
_cell.angle_gamma   90.00
#
_symmetry.space_group_name_H-M   'P 1'
#
loop_
_entity.id
_entity.type
_entity.pdbx_description
1 polymer ?
#
loop_
_entity_poly.entity_id
_entity_poly.type
_entity_poly.pdbx_seq_one_letter_code
_entity_poly.pdbx_strand_id
1 'polypeptide(L)'
;MKNIPEPESSFLEVTAIYRGKIFRILCDVYDFVGCESSDCALELFDLYLQRYVDTPEKTVVAIENIRGGKVFVYKVNNEVLCLCIHRAEVDCENICRGYTK
;
A
#
# COMPACT_ATOMS: atom_id res chain seq x y z
N MET A 1 16.54 -27.99 -21.98
CA MET A 1 15.68 -26.87 -21.55
C MET A 1 16.20 -26.40 -20.20
N LYS A 2 16.70 -25.16 -20.09
CA LYS A 2 17.12 -24.62 -18.80
C LYS A 2 15.85 -24.28 -18.02
N ASN A 3 15.61 -24.95 -16.89
CA ASN A 3 14.67 -24.50 -15.88
C ASN A 3 15.16 -23.13 -15.41
N ILE A 4 14.53 -22.07 -15.90
CA ILE A 4 14.68 -20.74 -15.30
C ILE A 4 13.89 -20.85 -13.99
N PRO A 5 14.52 -20.70 -12.81
CA PRO A 5 13.77 -20.68 -11.56
C PRO A 5 12.75 -19.54 -11.66
N GLU A 6 11.49 -19.85 -11.38
CA GLU A 6 10.46 -18.84 -11.22
C GLU A 6 10.96 -17.84 -10.16
N PRO A 7 10.82 -16.52 -10.39
CA PRO A 7 11.27 -15.54 -9.42
C PRO A 7 10.58 -15.85 -8.08
N GLU A 8 11.37 -16.06 -7.04
CA GLU A 8 10.84 -16.23 -5.68
C GLU A 8 10.07 -14.96 -5.32
N SER A 9 8.73 -15.01 -5.35
CA SER A 9 7.87 -13.91 -4.93
C SER A 9 8.30 -13.48 -3.52
N SER A 10 8.89 -12.29 -3.43
CA SER A 10 9.32 -11.71 -2.17
C SER A 10 8.12 -11.01 -1.56
N PHE A 11 7.40 -11.73 -0.69
CA PHE A 11 6.27 -11.17 0.02
C PHE A 11 6.74 -10.24 1.15
N LEU A 12 6.01 -9.15 1.38
CA LEU A 12 6.26 -8.19 2.46
C LEU A 12 4.96 -7.92 3.22
N GLU A 13 5.07 -7.77 4.54
CA GLU A 13 3.98 -7.26 5.37
C GLU A 13 3.89 -5.74 5.19
N VAL A 14 2.75 -5.26 4.70
CA VAL A 14 2.45 -3.83 4.55
C VAL A 14 1.38 -3.41 5.53
N THR A 15 1.49 -2.17 6.00
CA THR A 15 0.57 -1.61 7.00
C THR A 15 -0.37 -0.64 6.32
N ALA A 16 -1.67 -0.91 6.37
CA ALA A 16 -2.70 0.04 5.97
C ALA A 16 -3.42 0.58 7.20
N ILE A 17 -3.72 1.88 7.22
CA ILE A 17 -4.47 2.54 8.28
C ILE A 17 -5.68 3.24 7.70
N TYR A 18 -6.85 2.91 8.25
CA TYR A 18 -8.13 3.50 7.87
C TYR A 18 -9.05 3.56 9.09
N ARG A 19 -9.68 4.72 9.35
CA ARG A 19 -10.59 4.91 10.51
C ARG A 19 -9.98 4.50 11.86
N GLY A 20 -8.68 4.74 12.03
CA GLY A 20 -7.95 4.32 13.24
C GLY A 20 -7.73 2.81 13.37
N LYS A 21 -8.12 2.00 12.38
CA LYS A 21 -7.82 0.57 12.32
C LYS A 21 -6.54 0.34 11.54
N ILE A 22 -5.73 -0.59 12.02
CA ILE A 22 -4.49 -1.03 11.37
C ILE A 22 -4.74 -2.39 10.73
N PHE A 23 -4.44 -2.51 9.44
CA PHE A 23 -4.44 -3.76 8.70
C PHE A 23 -3.02 -4.12 8.33
N ARG A 24 -2.66 -5.39 8.52
CA ARG A 24 -1.41 -5.97 8.06
C ARG A 24 -1.73 -6.88 6.88
N ILE A 25 -1.11 -6.58 5.74
CA ILE A 25 -1.43 -7.22 4.47
C ILE A 25 -0.14 -7.83 3.96
N LEU A 26 -0.19 -9.11 3.57
CA LEU A 26 0.92 -9.75 2.89
C LEU A 26 0.77 -9.49 1.39
N CYS A 27 1.79 -8.91 0.76
CA CYS A 27 1.71 -8.51 -0.63
C CYS A 27 3.02 -8.74 -1.38
N ASP A 28 2.97 -8.85 -2.71
CA ASP A 28 4.19 -9.00 -3.52
C ASP A 28 4.88 -7.64 -3.66
N VAL A 29 6.15 -7.57 -3.27
CA VAL A 29 6.94 -6.32 -3.28
C VAL A 29 7.05 -5.72 -4.68
N TYR A 30 7.07 -6.54 -5.73
CA TYR A 30 7.28 -6.07 -7.09
C TYR A 30 6.14 -5.16 -7.57
N ASP A 31 4.90 -5.47 -7.17
CA ASP A 31 3.71 -4.68 -7.54
C ASP A 31 3.83 -3.23 -7.05
N PHE A 32 4.45 -3.01 -5.89
CA PHE A 32 4.49 -1.69 -5.24
C PHE A 32 5.72 -0.86 -5.56
N VAL A 33 6.87 -1.51 -5.74
CA VAL A 33 8.13 -0.80 -6.03
C VAL A 33 8.01 -0.06 -7.36
N GLY A 34 7.42 -0.68 -8.38
CA GLY A 34 7.22 -0.06 -9.70
C GLY A 34 6.06 0.92 -9.79
N CYS A 35 5.25 1.04 -8.75
CA CYS A 35 4.02 1.83 -8.82
C CYS A 35 4.25 3.32 -8.61
N GLU A 36 4.11 4.12 -9.66
CA GLU A 36 4.33 5.58 -9.62
C GLU A 36 3.15 6.40 -10.14
N SER A 37 2.10 5.74 -10.63
CA SER A 37 0.90 6.40 -11.19
C SER A 37 -0.33 6.16 -10.32
N SER A 38 -1.29 7.08 -10.43
CA SER A 38 -2.60 6.94 -9.76
C SER A 38 -3.34 5.69 -10.21
N ASP A 39 -3.29 5.33 -11.49
CA ASP A 39 -3.96 4.15 -12.02
C ASP A 39 -3.40 2.87 -11.38
N CYS A 40 -2.07 2.75 -11.34
CA CYS A 40 -1.43 1.63 -10.66
C CYS A 40 -1.77 1.60 -9.17
N ALA A 41 -1.81 2.75 -8.49
CA ALA A 41 -2.16 2.80 -7.08
C ALA A 41 -3.62 2.37 -6.83
N LEU A 42 -4.54 2.65 -7.76
CA LEU A 42 -5.93 2.15 -7.70
C LEU A 42 -5.99 0.63 -7.91
N GLU A 43 -5.21 0.07 -8.83
CA GLU A 43 -5.10 -1.38 -9.02
C GLU A 43 -4.59 -2.07 -7.74
N LEU A 44 -3.58 -1.51 -7.09
CA LEU A 44 -3.08 -2.00 -5.80
C LEU A 44 -4.15 -1.95 -4.71
N PHE A 45 -4.98 -0.90 -4.71
CA PHE A 45 -6.11 -0.82 -3.79
C PHE A 45 -7.08 -1.98 -4.03
N ASP A 46 -7.46 -2.22 -5.28
CA ASP A 46 -8.42 -3.26 -5.62
C ASP A 46 -7.89 -4.66 -5.27
N LEU A 47 -6.60 -4.90 -5.52
CA LEU A 47 -5.96 -6.19 -5.26
C LEU A 47 -5.82 -6.49 -3.74
N TYR A 48 -5.43 -5.49 -2.96
CA TYR A 48 -4.97 -5.69 -1.58
C TYR A 48 -5.89 -5.10 -0.52
N LEU A 49 -6.56 -3.97 -0.80
CA LEU A 49 -7.32 -3.19 0.18
C LEU A 49 -8.83 -3.39 0.08
N GLN A 50 -9.38 -3.73 -1.09
CA GLN A 50 -10.83 -3.85 -1.30
C GLN A 50 -11.50 -4.82 -0.32
N ARG A 51 -10.81 -5.90 0.08
CA ARG A 51 -11.31 -6.87 1.07
C ARG A 51 -11.50 -6.28 2.48
N TYR A 52 -10.83 -5.18 2.80
CA TYR A 52 -10.88 -4.49 4.08
C TYR A 52 -11.75 -3.24 4.02
N VAL A 53 -11.82 -2.60 2.85
CA VAL A 53 -12.51 -1.35 2.60
C VAL A 53 -13.30 -1.46 1.30
N ASP A 54 -14.55 -1.92 1.43
CA ASP A 54 -15.45 -2.11 0.31
C ASP A 54 -16.12 -0.78 -0.09
N THR A 55 -15.64 -0.18 -1.16
CA THR A 55 -16.23 1.03 -1.74
C THR A 55 -15.85 1.22 -3.20
N PRO A 56 -16.80 1.67 -4.04
CA PRO A 56 -16.50 2.10 -5.40
C PRO A 56 -15.85 3.50 -5.45
N GLU A 57 -16.04 4.33 -4.41
CA GLU A 57 -15.59 5.73 -4.39
C GLU A 57 -14.23 5.87 -3.71
N LYS A 58 -13.18 5.87 -4.54
CA LYS A 58 -11.80 6.05 -4.10
C LYS A 58 -11.01 6.93 -5.07
N THR A 59 -10.13 7.77 -4.54
CA THR A 59 -9.18 8.54 -5.33
C THR A 59 -7.80 8.47 -4.70
N VAL A 60 -6.76 8.55 -5.53
CA VAL A 60 -5.38 8.63 -5.06
C VAL A 60 -5.06 10.08 -4.75
N VAL A 61 -4.62 10.34 -3.53
CA VAL A 61 -4.25 11.67 -3.02
C VAL A 61 -2.77 11.90 -3.19
N ALA A 62 -1.95 10.91 -2.84
CA ALA A 62 -0.49 11.01 -2.90
C ALA A 62 0.15 9.63 -3.06
N ILE A 63 1.32 9.63 -3.69
CA ILE A 63 2.25 8.50 -3.75
C ILE A 63 3.61 9.07 -3.39
N GLU A 64 4.17 8.62 -2.26
CA GLU A 64 5.41 9.18 -1.72
C GLU A 64 6.45 8.11 -1.45
N ASN A 65 7.68 8.36 -1.90
CA ASN A 65 8.81 7.51 -1.56
C ASN A 65 9.32 7.88 -0.17
N ILE A 66 9.39 6.90 0.73
CA ILE A 66 9.97 7.07 2.07
C ILE A 66 11.27 6.28 2.18
N ARG A 67 12.06 6.52 3.22
CA ARG A 67 13.31 5.78 3.42
C ARG A 67 13.02 4.29 3.57
N GLY A 68 13.45 3.49 2.59
CA GLY A 68 13.28 2.04 2.59
C GLY A 68 11.84 1.58 2.31
N GLY A 69 11.02 2.42 1.69
CA GLY A 69 9.61 2.13 1.48
C GLY A 69 8.86 3.12 0.58
N LYS A 70 7.54 2.98 0.54
CA LYS A 70 6.62 3.86 -0.20
C LYS A 70 5.32 3.99 0.57
N VAL A 71 4.65 5.13 0.42
CA VAL A 71 3.35 5.43 0.99
C VAL A 71 2.38 5.73 -0.15
N PHE A 72 1.19 5.15 -0.05
CA PHE A 72 0.05 5.45 -0.90
C PHE A 72 -1.06 6.02 -0.03
N VAL A 73 -1.56 7.19 -0.42
CA VAL A 73 -2.64 7.87 0.30
C VAL A 73 -3.86 7.90 -0.60
N TYR A 74 -4.95 7.36 -0.10
CA TYR A 74 -6.23 7.30 -0.78
C TYR A 74 -7.26 8.11 -0.02
N LYS A 75 -8.18 8.73 -0.75
CA LYS A 75 -9.42 9.27 -0.19
C LYS A 75 -10.54 8.31 -0.53
N VAL A 76 -11.21 7.82 0.51
CA VAL A 76 -12.22 6.76 0.44
C VAL A 76 -13.41 7.19 1.28
N ASN A 77 -14.58 7.36 0.66
CA ASN A 77 -15.79 7.85 1.35
C ASN A 77 -15.55 9.15 2.17
N ASN A 78 -14.78 10.08 1.61
CA ASN A 78 -14.29 11.30 2.27
C ASN A 78 -13.30 11.13 3.44
N GLU A 79 -12.84 9.92 3.71
CA GLU A 79 -11.83 9.65 4.73
C GLU A 79 -10.49 9.26 4.11
N VAL A 80 -9.41 9.47 4.85
CA VAL A 80 -8.08 9.11 4.39
C VAL A 80 -7.75 7.67 4.76
N LEU A 81 -7.32 6.90 3.77
CA LEU A 81 -6.66 5.62 3.95
C LEU A 81 -5.19 5.78 3.57
N CYS A 82 -4.30 5.38 4.44
CA CYS A 82 -2.86 5.37 4.17
C CYS A 82 -2.35 3.94 4.12
N LEU A 83 -1.61 3.59 3.07
CA LEU A 83 -0.92 2.31 2.92
C LEU A 83 0.58 2.57 2.90
N CYS A 84 1.28 2.04 3.89
CA CYS A 84 2.73 2.16 4.07
C CYS A 84 3.41 0.82 3.82
N ILE A 85 4.44 0.86 2.97
CA ILE A 85 5.15 -0.31 2.44
C ILE A 85 6.61 -0.11 2.73
N HIS A 86 7.24 -1.08 3.37
CA HIS A 86 8.51 -0.79 4.02
C HIS A 86 9.27 -2.06 4.39
N ARG A 87 10.60 -2.08 4.20
CA ARG A 87 11.42 -3.30 4.30
C ARG A 87 11.99 -3.68 5.69
N ALA A 88 12.01 -2.80 6.71
CA ALA A 88 12.25 -3.09 8.16
C ALA A 88 12.59 -1.82 9.00
N GLU A 89 12.00 -1.67 10.20
CA GLU A 89 12.15 -0.58 11.20
C GLU A 89 11.65 0.85 10.83
N VAL A 90 10.41 1.00 10.38
CA VAL A 90 9.76 2.29 10.19
C VAL A 90 8.42 2.25 10.90
N ASP A 91 8.16 3.30 11.68
CA ASP A 91 6.86 3.54 12.30
C ASP A 91 5.84 3.98 11.23
N CYS A 92 5.34 2.99 10.47
CA CYS A 92 4.31 3.20 9.46
C CYS A 92 3.05 3.85 10.05
N GLU A 93 2.78 3.65 11.34
CA GLU A 93 1.67 4.29 12.01
C GLU A 93 1.89 5.79 12.14
N ASN A 94 3.06 6.23 12.62
CA ASN A 94 3.39 7.65 12.71
C ASN A 94 3.42 8.32 11.33
N ILE A 95 3.95 7.63 10.30
CA ILE A 95 3.91 8.12 8.92
C ILE A 95 2.47 8.30 8.45
N CYS A 96 1.64 7.28 8.59
CA CYS A 96 0.26 7.34 8.13
C CYS A 96 -0.59 8.34 8.91
N ARG A 97 -0.35 8.51 10.22
CA ARG A 97 -0.95 9.57 11.02
C ARG A 97 -0.63 10.98 10.51
N GLY A 98 0.47 11.17 9.77
CA GLY A 98 0.77 12.43 9.10
C GLY A 98 -0.29 12.83 8.06
N TYR A 99 -0.94 11.84 7.44
CA TYR A 99 -1.93 12.05 6.37
C TYR A 99 -3.38 11.98 6.84
N THR A 100 -3.65 11.36 7.99
CA THR A 100 -5.01 11.16 8.51
C THR A 100 -5.44 12.21 9.54
N LYS A 101 -4.78 13.38 9.59
CA LYS A 101 -5.10 14.50 10.50
C LYS A 101 -6.25 15.37 10.00
#